data_AF-A0AAV8YJG3-F1
#
_entry.id   AF-A0AAV8YJG3-F1
#
_cell.length_a   1.000
_cell.length_b   1.000
_cell.length_c   1.000
_cell.angle_alpha   90.00
_cell.angle_beta   90.00
_cell.angle_gamma   90.00
#
_symmetry.space_group_name_H-M   'P 1'
#
loop_
_entity.id
_entity.type
_entity.pdbx_description
1 polymer ?
#
loop_
_entity_poly.entity_id
_entity_poly.type
_entity_poly.pdbx_seq_one_letter_code
_entity_poly.pdbx_strand_id
1 'polypeptide(L)'
;MKIVRNESEKPLAIIDYNKHKSYIDLSDQMNAYSTSLRRGVKWYSKLAIELLLGTTIVKAFILHQEVANGKMSITQFKEKIAIKVLELEGSGAEVPKEGVNHKLIHLTRLDRRRCITCYEKIQREYGRIHAQWKAKQTQYKCVEYSKPYCLDFFFFEVHHCTN
;
A
#
# COMPACT_ATOMS: atom_id res chain seq x y z
N MET A 1 -0.80 -3.36 -46.26
CA MET A 1 -1.17 -2.02 -46.75
C MET A 1 -1.62 -1.19 -45.54
N LYS A 2 -0.75 -0.35 -44.98
CA LYS A 2 -1.14 0.56 -43.88
C LYS A 2 -1.74 1.80 -44.51
N ILE A 3 -3.04 2.03 -44.27
CA ILE A 3 -3.70 3.26 -44.70
C ILE A 3 -3.20 4.38 -43.78
N VAL A 4 -2.20 5.13 -44.23
CA VAL A 4 -1.80 6.39 -43.62
C VAL A 4 -2.86 7.42 -44.04
N ARG A 5 -3.81 7.72 -43.15
CA ARG A 5 -4.79 8.79 -43.39
C ARG A 5 -4.10 10.13 -43.15
N ASN A 6 -3.78 10.85 -44.23
CA ASN A 6 -3.41 12.27 -44.14
C ASN A 6 -4.56 13.03 -43.46
N GLU A 7 -4.26 13.87 -42.46
CA GLU A 7 -5.27 14.72 -41.79
C GLU A 7 -5.93 15.72 -42.74
N SER A 8 -5.32 15.94 -43.91
CA SER A 8 -5.65 16.94 -44.93
C SER A 8 -6.95 16.73 -45.70
N GLU A 9 -7.68 15.62 -45.50
CA GLU A 9 -8.94 15.31 -46.21
C GLU A 9 -10.19 15.36 -45.33
N LYS A 10 -10.04 15.59 -44.01
CA LYS A 10 -11.20 15.65 -43.11
C LYS A 10 -11.84 17.03 -43.15
N PRO A 11 -13.18 17.15 -43.24
CA PRO A 11 -13.88 18.41 -43.02
C PRO A 11 -13.48 19.04 -41.69
N LEU A 12 -13.34 20.37 -41.65
CA LEU A 12 -13.00 21.13 -40.44
C LEU A 12 -13.90 20.76 -39.25
N ALA A 13 -15.20 20.59 -39.49
CA ALA A 13 -16.15 20.14 -38.49
C ALA A 13 -15.77 18.80 -37.83
N ILE A 14 -15.21 17.85 -38.59
CA ILE A 14 -14.76 16.54 -38.08
C ILE A 14 -13.46 16.71 -37.28
N ILE A 15 -12.55 17.58 -37.70
CA ILE A 15 -11.31 17.86 -36.98
C ILE A 15 -11.63 18.49 -35.62
N ASP A 16 -12.45 19.54 -35.61
CA ASP A 16 -12.86 20.22 -34.38
C ASP A 16 -13.63 19.31 -33.45
N TYR A 17 -14.56 18.49 -33.96
CA TYR A 17 -15.26 17.51 -33.14
C TYR A 17 -14.30 16.54 -32.45
N ASN A 18 -13.37 15.94 -33.21
CA ASN A 18 -12.42 14.97 -32.65
C ASN A 18 -11.48 15.61 -31.63
N LYS A 19 -11.04 16.84 -31.88
CA LYS A 19 -10.21 17.61 -30.94
C LYS A 19 -10.93 17.79 -29.60
N HIS A 20 -12.18 18.22 -29.62
CA HIS A 20 -12.90 18.55 -28.38
C HIS A 20 -13.51 17.33 -27.67
N LYS A 21 -13.89 16.28 -28.41
CA LYS A 21 -14.41 15.05 -27.81
C LYS A 21 -13.39 14.37 -26.89
N SER A 22 -12.13 14.40 -27.28
CA SER A 22 -11.04 13.71 -26.58
C SER A 22 -10.83 14.17 -25.13
N TYR A 23 -11.24 15.39 -24.78
CA TYR A 23 -11.05 15.91 -23.42
C TYR A 23 -11.87 15.17 -22.37
N ILE A 24 -13.09 14.71 -22.73
CA ILE A 24 -13.94 13.94 -21.82
C ILE A 24 -13.29 12.59 -21.55
N ASP A 25 -12.90 11.88 -22.61
CA ASP A 25 -12.23 10.59 -22.52
C ASP A 25 -10.93 10.68 -21.70
N LEU A 26 -10.15 11.75 -21.89
CA LEU A 26 -8.92 11.99 -21.13
C LEU A 26 -9.20 12.20 -19.64
N SER A 27 -10.20 13.01 -19.29
CA SER A 27 -10.58 13.26 -17.90
C SER A 27 -11.05 11.96 -17.22
N ASP A 28 -11.88 11.17 -17.91
CA ASP A 28 -12.34 9.87 -17.40
C ASP A 28 -11.18 8.90 -17.21
N GLN A 29 -10.23 8.87 -18.16
CA GLN A 29 -9.02 8.07 -18.07
C GLN A 29 -8.15 8.49 -16.86
N MET A 30 -7.95 9.79 -16.66
CA MET A 30 -7.21 10.34 -15.50
C MET A 30 -7.85 9.95 -14.17
N ASN A 31 -9.18 9.97 -14.11
CA ASN A 31 -9.91 9.57 -12.92
C ASN A 31 -9.84 8.06 -12.66
N ALA A 32 -9.94 7.25 -13.72
CA ALA A 32 -9.87 5.79 -13.66
C ALA A 32 -8.50 5.28 -13.17
N TYR A 33 -7.41 5.95 -13.51
CA TYR A 33 -6.08 5.62 -12.98
C TYR A 33 -6.05 5.81 -11.46
N SER A 34 -5.77 4.74 -10.72
CA SER A 34 -5.74 4.76 -9.25
C SER A 34 -7.05 5.28 -8.66
N THR A 35 -8.18 4.71 -9.07
CA THR A 35 -9.51 5.06 -8.53
C THR A 35 -9.59 4.80 -7.03
N SER A 36 -10.28 5.71 -6.33
CA SER A 36 -10.57 5.61 -4.89
C SER A 36 -11.81 4.76 -4.61
N LEU A 37 -12.57 4.38 -5.63
CA LEU A 37 -13.75 3.52 -5.48
C LEU A 37 -13.36 2.09 -5.11
N ARG A 38 -14.15 1.51 -4.22
CA ARG A 38 -13.99 0.12 -3.76
C ARG A 38 -15.33 -0.63 -3.86
N ARG A 39 -15.24 -1.95 -4.06
CA ARG A 39 -16.41 -2.83 -4.02
C ARG A 39 -17.02 -2.79 -2.62
N GLY A 40 -18.34 -2.78 -2.54
CA GLY A 40 -19.07 -2.78 -1.25
C GLY A 40 -19.49 -1.41 -0.72
N VAL A 41 -19.07 -0.31 -1.35
CA VAL A 41 -19.50 1.04 -0.98
C VAL A 41 -20.93 1.31 -1.49
N LYS A 42 -21.79 1.94 -0.67
CA LYS A 42 -23.16 2.34 -1.04
C LYS A 42 -23.13 3.38 -2.17
N TRP A 43 -24.14 3.37 -3.05
CA TRP A 43 -24.15 4.18 -4.28
C TRP A 43 -23.95 5.69 -4.04
N TYR A 44 -24.57 6.25 -2.99
CA TYR A 44 -24.44 7.67 -2.66
C TYR A 44 -23.04 8.02 -2.14
N SER A 45 -22.41 7.12 -1.39
CA SER A 45 -21.02 7.28 -0.95
C SER A 45 -20.06 7.21 -2.12
N LYS A 46 -20.34 6.39 -3.15
CA LYS A 46 -19.54 6.40 -4.38
C LYS A 46 -19.56 7.77 -5.05
N LEU A 47 -20.73 8.40 -5.13
CA LEU A 47 -20.84 9.76 -5.69
C LEU A 47 -20.03 10.77 -4.87
N ALA A 48 -20.11 10.72 -3.54
CA ALA A 48 -19.33 11.60 -2.69
C ALA A 48 -17.80 11.42 -2.89
N ILE A 49 -17.34 10.16 -2.97
CA ILE A 49 -15.92 9.84 -3.21
C ILE A 49 -15.47 10.33 -4.59
N GLU A 50 -16.26 10.11 -5.63
CA GLU A 50 -15.96 10.55 -6.98
C GLU A 50 -15.94 12.08 -7.09
N LEU A 51 -16.89 12.76 -6.44
CA LEU A 51 -16.91 14.22 -6.41
C LEU A 51 -15.71 14.77 -5.63
N LEU A 52 -15.48 14.27 -4.41
CA LEU A 52 -14.48 14.83 -3.49
C LEU A 52 -13.05 14.43 -3.79
N LEU A 53 -12.81 13.27 -4.40
CA LEU A 53 -11.45 12.77 -4.68
C LEU A 53 -11.21 12.61 -6.18
N GLY A 54 -12.20 12.11 -6.93
CA GLY A 54 -12.04 11.94 -8.38
C GLY A 54 -11.86 13.27 -9.10
N THR A 55 -12.82 14.19 -8.95
CA THR A 55 -12.79 15.47 -9.68
C THR A 55 -11.77 16.45 -9.11
N THR A 56 -11.73 16.65 -7.79
CA THR A 56 -10.85 17.63 -7.14
C THR A 56 -9.37 17.32 -7.37
N ILE A 57 -8.96 16.05 -7.30
CA ILE A 57 -7.56 15.66 -7.46
C ILE A 57 -7.12 15.84 -8.92
N VAL A 58 -7.98 15.51 -9.89
CA VAL A 58 -7.69 15.77 -11.31
C VAL A 58 -7.54 17.27 -11.56
N LYS A 59 -8.42 18.11 -11.01
CA LYS A 59 -8.32 19.57 -11.14
C LYS A 59 -7.06 20.13 -10.45
N ALA A 60 -6.75 19.67 -9.25
CA ALA A 60 -5.54 20.04 -8.54
C ALA A 60 -4.27 19.61 -9.28
N PHE A 61 -4.31 18.45 -9.94
CA PHE A 61 -3.20 17.96 -10.76
C PHE A 61 -2.96 18.85 -11.99
N ILE A 62 -4.02 19.26 -12.69
CA ILE A 62 -3.93 20.20 -13.82
C ILE A 62 -3.31 21.52 -13.34
N LEU A 63 -3.83 22.09 -12.25
CA LEU A 63 -3.28 23.32 -11.66
C LEU A 63 -1.81 23.15 -11.27
N HIS A 64 -1.43 22.01 -10.68
CA HIS A 64 -0.05 21.72 -10.34
C HIS A 64 0.84 21.67 -11.59
N GLN A 65 0.39 21.06 -12.69
CA GLN A 65 1.17 21.04 -13.93
C GLN A 65 1.37 22.44 -14.51
N GLU A 66 0.34 23.29 -14.44
CA GLU A 66 0.41 24.68 -14.92
C GLU A 66 1.40 25.52 -14.10
N VAL A 67 1.46 25.32 -12.78
CA VAL A 67 2.31 26.13 -11.88
C VAL A 67 3.73 25.57 -11.75
N ALA A 68 3.88 24.25 -11.54
CA ALA A 68 5.15 23.65 -11.15
C ALA A 68 6.07 23.30 -12.33
N ASN A 69 5.58 23.38 -13.58
CA ASN A 69 6.29 23.12 -14.84
C ASN A 69 7.10 21.80 -14.88
N GLY A 70 6.79 20.86 -13.97
CA GLY A 70 7.49 19.60 -13.78
C GLY A 70 6.69 18.42 -14.33
N LYS A 71 7.38 17.47 -14.98
CA LYS A 71 6.75 16.24 -15.47
C LYS A 71 6.46 15.30 -14.30
N MET A 72 5.19 15.12 -13.97
CA MET A 72 4.71 14.18 -12.97
C MET A 72 3.45 13.49 -13.49
N SER A 73 3.32 12.18 -13.27
CA SER A 73 2.11 11.44 -13.62
C SER A 73 1.00 11.67 -12.58
N ILE A 74 -0.27 11.49 -12.97
CA ILE A 74 -1.40 11.61 -12.04
C ILE A 74 -1.32 10.60 -10.89
N THR A 75 -0.79 9.40 -11.14
CA THR A 75 -0.58 8.37 -10.11
C THR A 75 0.43 8.84 -9.06
N GLN A 76 1.57 9.36 -9.49
CA GLN A 76 2.59 9.91 -8.58
C GLN A 76 2.05 11.10 -7.78
N PHE A 77 1.23 11.94 -8.41
CA PHE A 77 0.58 13.05 -7.73
C PHE A 77 -0.39 12.58 -6.64
N LYS A 78 -1.26 11.61 -6.95
CA LYS A 78 -2.17 10.96 -6.00
C LYS A 78 -1.41 10.35 -4.82
N GLU A 79 -0.32 9.66 -5.09
CA GLU A 79 0.55 9.05 -4.07
C GLU A 79 1.16 10.10 -3.15
N LYS A 80 1.74 11.18 -3.69
CA LYS A 80 2.28 12.28 -2.88
C LYS A 80 1.23 12.94 -2.00
N ILE A 81 0.01 13.15 -2.52
CA ILE A 81 -1.10 13.66 -1.72
C ILE A 81 -1.42 12.69 -0.58
N ALA A 82 -1.53 11.39 -0.86
CA ALA A 82 -1.84 10.40 0.16
C ALA A 82 -0.76 10.35 1.25
N ILE A 83 0.52 10.32 0.86
CA ILE A 83 1.66 10.37 1.78
C ILE A 83 1.61 11.62 2.66
N LYS A 84 1.30 12.78 2.07
CA LYS A 84 1.27 14.05 2.80
C LYS A 84 0.08 14.17 3.75
N VAL A 85 -1.11 13.76 3.31
CA VAL A 85 -2.35 13.79 4.11
C VAL A 85 -2.29 12.80 5.27
N LEU A 86 -1.64 11.65 5.06
CA LEU A 86 -1.47 10.63 6.09
C LEU A 86 -0.23 10.85 6.98
N GLU A 87 0.50 11.96 6.78
CA GLU A 87 1.72 12.30 7.53
C GLU A 87 2.76 11.17 7.56
N LEU A 88 2.86 10.41 6.45
CA LEU A 88 3.80 9.28 6.35
C LEU A 88 5.25 9.75 6.13
N GLU A 89 5.47 11.04 5.89
CA GLU A 89 6.79 11.64 5.77
C GLU A 89 7.44 11.80 7.15
N GLY A 90 8.43 10.96 7.48
CA GLY A 90 9.22 11.06 8.70
C GLY A 90 9.09 9.87 9.65
N SER A 91 8.14 8.98 9.40
CA SER A 91 8.21 7.65 9.98
C SER A 91 9.24 6.86 9.16
N GLY A 92 10.42 6.63 9.73
CA GLY A 92 11.15 5.38 9.48
C GLY A 92 10.36 4.17 10.01
N ALA A 93 9.02 4.21 9.92
CA ALA A 93 8.19 3.05 10.11
C ALA A 93 8.58 2.15 8.96
N GLU A 94 9.34 1.13 9.32
CA GLU A 94 9.43 -0.11 8.56
C GLU A 94 8.03 -0.37 8.01
N VAL A 95 7.85 -0.13 6.70
CA VAL A 95 6.68 -0.59 5.98
C VAL A 95 6.47 -2.02 6.47
N PRO A 96 5.31 -2.38 7.07
CA PRO A 96 5.05 -3.76 7.40
C PRO A 96 5.29 -4.52 6.12
N LYS A 97 6.39 -5.28 6.07
CA LYS A 97 6.88 -5.85 4.83
C LYS A 97 5.81 -6.85 4.38
N GLU A 98 4.91 -6.40 3.52
CA GLU A 98 3.89 -7.26 2.91
C GLU A 98 4.63 -8.42 2.25
N GLY A 99 4.42 -9.63 2.76
CA GLY A 99 4.96 -10.85 2.16
C GLY A 99 6.37 -11.27 2.58
N VAL A 100 6.87 -10.92 3.77
CA VAL A 100 8.07 -11.65 4.27
C VAL A 100 7.66 -13.07 4.62
N ASN A 101 8.13 -14.04 3.82
CA ASN A 101 8.03 -15.45 4.14
C ASN A 101 8.88 -15.74 5.39
N HIS A 102 8.27 -15.60 6.57
CA HIS A 102 8.93 -15.95 7.82
C HIS A 102 9.20 -17.46 7.83
N LYS A 103 10.48 -17.83 7.70
CA LYS A 103 10.91 -19.23 7.80
C LYS A 103 11.50 -19.50 9.18
N LEU A 104 11.06 -20.58 9.82
CA LEU A 104 11.69 -21.09 11.03
C LEU A 104 12.84 -22.03 10.67
N ILE A 105 13.97 -21.83 11.36
CA ILE A 105 15.09 -22.77 11.37
C ILE A 105 15.20 -23.46 12.72
N HIS A 106 15.71 -24.69 12.72
CA HIS A 106 16.00 -25.43 13.94
C HIS A 106 17.31 -24.95 14.57
N LEU A 107 17.28 -24.75 15.89
CA LEU A 107 18.43 -24.43 16.72
C LEU A 107 19.06 -25.69 17.31
N THR A 108 20.38 -25.67 17.45
CA THR A 108 21.11 -26.69 18.22
C THR A 108 20.73 -26.59 19.71
N ARG A 109 21.01 -27.63 20.51
CA ARG A 109 20.68 -27.62 21.96
C ARG A 109 21.32 -26.44 22.72
N LEU A 110 22.52 -26.02 22.32
CA LEU A 110 23.25 -24.92 22.98
C LEU A 110 22.69 -23.54 22.63
N ASP A 111 22.10 -23.41 21.44
CA ASP A 111 21.56 -22.16 20.93
C ASP A 111 20.09 -21.93 21.31
N ARG A 112 19.47 -22.89 22.00
CA ARG A 112 18.08 -22.76 22.45
C ARG A 112 17.93 -21.56 23.39
N ARG A 113 16.87 -20.79 23.14
CA ARG A 113 16.49 -19.63 23.95
C ARG A 113 15.01 -19.74 24.29
N ARG A 114 14.57 -18.93 25.26
CA ARG A 114 13.15 -18.81 25.59
C ARG A 114 12.43 -18.07 24.47
N CYS A 115 11.22 -18.50 24.16
CA CYS A 115 10.37 -17.81 23.21
C CYS A 115 10.11 -16.38 23.69
N ILE A 116 10.33 -15.40 22.81
CA ILE A 116 10.26 -13.98 23.18
C ILE A 116 8.86 -13.57 23.64
N THR A 117 7.83 -14.04 22.93
CA THR A 117 6.42 -13.70 23.21
C THR A 117 5.93 -14.36 24.50
N CYS A 118 6.27 -15.63 24.73
CA CYS A 118 6.02 -16.29 26.01
C CYS A 118 6.70 -15.57 27.17
N TYR A 119 7.95 -15.14 26.97
CA TYR A 119 8.71 -14.42 27.99
C TYR A 119 8.06 -13.08 28.32
N GLU A 120 7.74 -12.28 27.31
CA GLU A 120 7.10 -10.96 27.47
C GLU A 120 5.72 -11.06 28.13
N LYS A 121 4.90 -12.04 27.73
CA LYS A 121 3.57 -12.25 28.32
C LYS A 121 3.65 -12.59 29.81
N ILE A 122 4.50 -13.56 30.16
CA ILE A 122 4.67 -13.98 31.56
C ILE A 122 5.36 -12.86 32.36
N GLN A 123 6.29 -12.12 31.76
CA GLN A 123 6.93 -10.98 32.41
C GLN A 123 5.92 -9.89 32.74
N ARG A 124 4.97 -9.61 31.84
CA ARG A 124 3.93 -8.59 32.04
C ARG A 124 2.96 -8.99 33.16
N GLU A 125 2.63 -10.27 33.27
CA GLU A 125 1.66 -10.77 34.26
C GLU A 125 2.28 -11.05 35.64
N TYR A 126 3.47 -11.67 35.69
CA TYR A 126 4.07 -12.21 36.92
C TYR A 126 5.48 -11.69 37.21
N GLY A 127 6.02 -10.82 36.36
CA GLY A 127 7.35 -10.23 36.51
C GLY A 127 8.50 -11.07 35.96
N ARG A 128 9.70 -10.47 35.96
CA ARG A 128 10.90 -10.99 35.27
C ARG A 128 11.37 -12.36 35.77
N ILE A 129 11.41 -12.55 37.10
CA ILE A 129 11.84 -13.82 37.71
C ILE A 129 10.90 -14.93 37.24
N HIS A 130 9.59 -14.64 37.22
CA HIS A 130 8.59 -15.58 36.76
C HIS A 130 8.66 -15.87 35.26
N ALA A 131 9.14 -14.94 34.44
CA ALA A 131 9.33 -15.19 33.02
C ALA A 131 10.55 -16.08 32.75
N GLN A 132 11.61 -15.96 33.55
CA GLN A 132 12.84 -16.73 33.34
C GLN A 132 12.62 -18.24 33.52
N TRP A 133 11.96 -18.67 34.59
CA TRP A 133 11.77 -20.11 34.86
C TRP A 133 10.59 -20.76 34.10
N LYS A 134 9.61 -19.96 33.62
CA LYS A 134 8.30 -20.46 33.14
C LYS A 134 8.12 -20.28 31.64
N ALA A 135 8.81 -19.31 31.02
CA ALA A 135 8.71 -19.12 29.59
C ALA A 135 9.33 -20.31 28.83
N LYS A 136 8.58 -20.79 27.84
CA LYS A 136 8.91 -21.98 27.05
C LYS A 136 10.25 -21.80 26.33
N GLN A 137 11.18 -22.72 26.54
CA GLN A 137 12.36 -22.83 25.68
C GLN A 137 11.96 -23.40 24.32
N THR A 138 12.47 -22.81 23.25
CA THR A 138 12.15 -23.21 21.88
C THR A 138 13.38 -23.72 21.15
N GLN A 139 13.15 -24.64 20.23
CA GLN A 139 14.12 -25.16 19.28
C GLN A 139 14.05 -24.43 17.92
N TYR A 140 13.25 -23.37 17.81
CA TYR A 140 13.00 -22.66 16.56
C TYR A 140 13.36 -21.18 16.65
N LYS A 141 13.90 -20.64 15.55
CA LYS A 141 14.23 -19.23 15.36
C LYS A 141 13.74 -18.76 14.00
N CYS A 142 13.17 -17.56 13.94
CA CYS A 142 12.84 -16.91 12.68
C CYS A 142 14.13 -16.38 12.03
N VAL A 143 14.35 -16.70 10.75
CA VAL A 143 15.53 -16.24 9.99
C VAL A 143 15.55 -14.72 9.89
N GLU A 144 14.41 -14.13 9.57
CA GLU A 144 14.25 -12.70 9.27
C GLU A 144 14.49 -11.82 10.49
N TYR A 145 13.83 -12.15 11.60
CA TYR A 145 13.95 -11.37 12.83
C TYR A 145 15.11 -11.82 13.71
N SER A 146 15.76 -12.93 13.39
CA SER A 146 16.80 -13.54 14.22
C SER A 146 16.33 -13.76 15.69
N LYS A 147 15.03 -13.97 15.90
CA LYS A 147 14.39 -14.11 17.23
C LYS A 147 13.82 -15.52 17.47
N PRO A 148 13.88 -16.03 18.71
CA PRO A 148 13.34 -17.34 19.08
C PRO A 148 11.82 -17.31 19.30
N TYR A 149 11.08 -18.19 18.62
CA TYR A 149 9.63 -18.35 18.75
C TYR A 149 9.26 -19.81 19.01
N CYS A 150 8.25 -20.09 19.85
CA CYS A 150 7.62 -21.41 19.84
C CYS A 150 6.63 -21.49 18.67
N LEU A 151 6.27 -22.71 18.25
CA LEU A 151 5.34 -22.91 17.14
C LEU A 151 3.99 -22.23 17.39
N ASP A 152 3.47 -22.34 18.61
CA ASP A 152 2.20 -21.75 19.02
C ASP A 152 2.15 -20.25 18.66
N PHE A 153 3.05 -19.45 19.21
CA PHE A 153 3.08 -18.00 18.97
C PHE A 153 3.58 -17.62 17.58
N PHE A 154 4.44 -18.43 16.96
CA PHE A 154 4.88 -18.17 15.60
C PHE A 154 3.70 -18.20 14.62
N PHE A 155 2.82 -19.19 14.73
CA PHE A 155 1.65 -19.27 13.86
C PHE A 155 0.62 -18.18 14.16
N PHE A 156 0.36 -17.86 15.43
CA PHE A 156 -0.66 -16.87 15.80
C PHE A 156 -0.25 -15.41 15.59
N GLU A 157 0.99 -15.03 15.88
CA GLU A 157 1.40 -13.61 15.88
C GLU A 157 2.28 -13.23 14.69
N VAL A 158 3.06 -14.17 14.14
CA VAL A 158 4.07 -13.86 13.10
C VAL A 158 3.59 -14.27 11.70
N HIS A 159 2.86 -15.38 11.59
CA HIS A 159 2.41 -15.89 10.29
C HIS A 159 1.11 -15.25 9.76
N HIS A 160 0.39 -14.47 10.57
CA HIS A 160 -0.87 -13.81 10.17
C HIS A 160 -0.68 -12.52 9.36
N CYS A 161 0.53 -12.20 8.89
CA CYS A 161 0.78 -11.11 7.93
C CYS A 161 0.44 -11.46 6.46
N THR A 162 -0.30 -12.54 6.22
CA THR A 162 -0.80 -12.93 4.89
C THR A 162 -2.31 -13.06 4.91
N ASN A 163 -3.03 -11.93 4.85
CA ASN A 163 -4.37 -11.85 4.29
C ASN A 163 -4.71 -10.41 3.93
#